data_AF-A0A9P6HJJ9-F1
#
_entry.id   AF-A0A9P6HJJ9-F1
#
_cell.length_a   1.000
_cell.length_b   1.000
_cell.length_c   1.000
_cell.angle_alpha   90.00
_cell.angle_beta   90.00
_cell.angle_gamma   90.00
#
_symmetry.space_group_name_H-M   'P 1'
#
loop_
_entity.id
_entity.type
_entity.pdbx_description
1 polymer ?
#
loop_
_entity_poly.entity_id
_entity_poly.type
_entity_poly.pdbx_seq_one_letter_code
_entity_poly.pdbx_strand_id
1 'polypeptide(L)'
;MTSKNSNAMAGLVAIEAVNLDQLVRYLSTWKGTDNFLEILSNVLKIAIPILHFGARLQHKAGIRKTNVSSVGERLAKLTPLIGDSRMLFRVWGILPIIQWLLSHSRYPPATSKLLKLERWQIFTMLAYFPTEQLYYLRVHDVIPAAITLPILGKPVALNAKKLLLASSRFYLAYIFLEFLRLKERAGLLYTKQKVLSKANANAVEAGAEKAKLKDGWKAHQLATAYNAFRLPGALHWSLESGIPLNDVASAAFGLAASLITFRELWAAAGAGPSPPPPEEGGGQGEKEVGANVQEIEPSGVEPDPGVSGSASSHVEVEAVQARTSAGKDGN
;
A
#
# COMPACT_ATOMS: atom_id res chain seq x y z
N MET A 1 -33.82 -37.03 12.55
CA MET A 1 -33.71 -35.70 11.88
C MET A 1 -32.69 -34.76 12.52
N THR A 2 -31.95 -35.16 13.56
CA THR A 2 -31.00 -34.30 14.32
C THR A 2 -29.56 -34.27 13.79
N SER A 3 -29.13 -35.27 13.00
CA SER A 3 -27.74 -35.38 12.50
C SER A 3 -27.39 -34.37 11.39
N LYS A 4 -28.33 -34.02 10.50
CA LYS A 4 -28.08 -33.06 9.40
C LYS A 4 -27.79 -31.64 9.90
N ASN A 5 -28.42 -31.22 11.00
CA ASN A 5 -28.23 -29.88 11.56
C ASN A 5 -26.90 -29.74 12.31
N SER A 6 -26.39 -30.83 12.90
CA SER A 6 -25.08 -30.82 13.56
C SER A 6 -23.92 -30.63 12.58
N ASN A 7 -24.00 -31.25 11.39
CA ASN A 7 -22.96 -31.12 10.37
C ASN A 7 -22.99 -29.75 9.68
N ALA A 8 -24.17 -29.14 9.53
CA ALA A 8 -24.30 -27.78 9.00
C ALA A 8 -23.73 -26.73 9.96
N MET A 9 -24.02 -26.84 11.26
CA MET A 9 -23.45 -25.95 12.29
C MET A 9 -21.93 -26.12 12.42
N ALA A 10 -21.42 -27.36 12.37
CA ALA A 10 -19.97 -27.60 12.36
C ALA A 10 -19.27 -26.99 11.14
N GLY A 11 -19.89 -27.06 9.96
CA GLY A 11 -19.39 -26.43 8.75
C GLY A 11 -19.38 -24.89 8.82
N LEU A 12 -20.42 -24.28 9.40
CA LEU A 12 -20.53 -22.84 9.53
C LEU A 12 -19.52 -22.29 10.54
N VAL A 13 -19.36 -22.96 11.69
CA VAL A 13 -18.33 -22.63 12.70
C VAL A 13 -16.92 -22.82 12.14
N ALA A 14 -16.68 -23.86 11.33
CA ALA A 14 -15.37 -24.06 10.70
C ALA A 14 -15.04 -22.97 9.67
N ILE A 15 -16.02 -22.54 8.87
CA ILE A 15 -15.84 -21.44 7.90
C ILE A 15 -15.59 -20.11 8.63
N GLU A 16 -16.30 -19.85 9.72
CA GLU A 16 -16.08 -18.68 10.57
C GLU A 16 -14.70 -18.69 11.24
N ALA A 17 -14.24 -19.84 11.71
CA ALA A 17 -12.91 -20.00 12.32
C ALA A 17 -11.77 -19.76 11.31
N VAL A 18 -11.89 -20.28 10.08
CA VAL A 18 -10.89 -20.06 9.01
C VAL A 18 -10.83 -18.59 8.61
N ASN A 19 -11.99 -17.93 8.48
CA ASN A 19 -12.04 -16.51 8.15
C ASN A 19 -11.49 -15.63 9.28
N LEU A 20 -11.70 -16.02 10.54
CA LEU A 20 -11.15 -15.32 11.70
C LEU A 20 -9.62 -15.46 11.76
N ASP A 21 -9.06 -16.65 11.56
CA ASP A 21 -7.62 -16.87 11.53
C ASP A 21 -6.95 -16.09 10.39
N GLN A 22 -7.55 -16.10 9.18
CA GLN A 22 -7.07 -15.29 8.06
C GLN A 22 -7.12 -13.79 8.37
N LEU A 23 -8.19 -13.31 9.00
CA LEU A 23 -8.32 -11.92 9.42
C LEU A 23 -7.26 -11.55 10.46
N VAL A 24 -7.04 -12.40 11.47
CA VAL A 24 -6.00 -12.20 12.49
C VAL A 24 -4.63 -12.14 11.84
N ARG A 25 -4.31 -13.04 10.89
CA ARG A 25 -3.05 -12.99 10.14
C ARG A 25 -2.90 -11.71 9.34
N TYR A 26 -3.93 -11.32 8.59
CA TYR A 26 -3.94 -10.07 7.83
C TYR A 26 -3.66 -8.87 8.75
N LEU A 27 -4.41 -8.73 9.84
CA LEU A 27 -4.24 -7.62 10.79
C LEU A 27 -2.93 -7.70 11.59
N SER A 28 -2.39 -8.90 11.84
CA SER A 28 -1.11 -9.06 12.55
C SER A 28 0.08 -8.53 11.75
N THR A 29 -0.06 -8.40 10.43
CA THR A 29 0.96 -7.76 9.61
C THR A 29 0.81 -6.24 9.68
N TRP A 30 1.95 -5.55 9.79
CA TRP A 30 2.00 -4.09 9.73
C TRP A 30 1.28 -3.53 8.48
N LYS A 31 1.52 -4.15 7.32
CA LYS A 31 0.93 -3.74 6.04
C LYS A 31 -0.58 -3.98 6.00
N GLY A 32 -1.08 -5.08 6.56
CA GLY A 32 -2.51 -5.34 6.64
C GLY A 32 -3.23 -4.37 7.58
N THR A 33 -2.64 -4.06 8.74
CA THR A 33 -3.19 -3.01 9.62
C THR A 33 -3.22 -1.63 8.96
N ASP A 34 -2.14 -1.17 8.31
CA ASP A 34 -2.15 0.13 7.61
C ASP A 34 -3.19 0.17 6.48
N ASN A 35 -3.31 -0.91 5.70
CA ASN A 35 -4.31 -1.02 4.64
C ASN A 35 -5.74 -1.05 5.18
N PHE A 36 -6.00 -1.72 6.30
CA PHE A 36 -7.30 -1.70 6.96
C PHE A 36 -7.67 -0.28 7.43
N LEU A 37 -6.73 0.42 8.05
CA LEU A 37 -6.91 1.80 8.50
C LEU A 37 -7.12 2.76 7.32
N GLU A 38 -6.45 2.52 6.18
CA GLU A 38 -6.67 3.25 4.94
C GLU A 38 -8.10 3.08 4.42
N ILE A 39 -8.58 1.83 4.35
CA ILE A 39 -9.96 1.53 3.93
C ILE A 39 -10.92 2.24 4.85
N LEU A 40 -10.73 2.11 6.17
CA LEU A 40 -11.61 2.74 7.16
C LEU A 40 -11.63 4.26 7.00
N SER A 41 -10.47 4.91 6.90
CA SER A 41 -10.35 6.36 6.66
C SER A 41 -11.12 6.79 5.42
N ASN A 42 -10.93 6.10 4.29
CA ASN A 42 -11.56 6.46 3.02
C ASN A 42 -13.08 6.19 3.04
N VAL A 43 -13.53 5.11 3.67
CA VAL A 43 -14.97 4.84 3.89
C VAL A 43 -15.60 5.94 4.73
N LEU A 44 -14.95 6.39 5.81
CA LEU A 44 -15.46 7.46 6.66
C LEU A 44 -15.58 8.78 5.89
N LYS A 45 -14.56 9.15 5.09
CA LYS A 45 -14.57 10.37 4.25
C LYS A 45 -15.72 10.38 3.23
N ILE A 46 -16.18 9.21 2.78
CA ILE A 46 -17.35 9.08 1.88
C ILE A 46 -18.66 9.05 2.69
N ALA A 47 -18.70 8.30 3.79
CA ALA A 47 -19.90 8.09 4.59
C ALA A 47 -20.37 9.36 5.33
N ILE A 48 -19.44 10.17 5.86
CA ILE A 48 -19.75 11.38 6.62
C ILE A 48 -20.59 12.37 5.78
N PRO A 49 -20.19 12.77 4.56
CA PRO A 49 -21.01 13.60 3.68
C PRO A 49 -22.40 13.02 3.40
N ILE A 50 -22.51 11.70 3.19
CA ILE A 50 -23.79 11.01 2.95
C ILE A 50 -24.70 11.11 4.19
N LEU A 51 -24.15 10.92 5.38
CA LEU A 51 -24.88 11.06 6.64
C LEU A 51 -25.38 12.49 6.87
N HIS A 52 -24.54 13.50 6.57
CA HIS A 52 -24.95 14.89 6.64
C HIS A 52 -26.02 15.23 5.59
N PHE A 53 -25.90 14.68 4.38
CA PHE A 53 -26.91 14.86 3.34
C PHE A 53 -28.27 14.30 3.76
N GLY A 54 -28.30 13.06 4.28
CA GLY A 54 -29.52 12.46 4.81
C GLY A 54 -30.14 13.27 5.96
N ALA A 55 -29.31 13.79 6.88
CA ALA A 55 -29.79 14.67 7.97
C ALA A 55 -30.38 15.98 7.45
N ARG A 56 -29.79 16.58 6.40
CA ARG A 56 -30.33 17.79 5.75
C ARG A 56 -31.68 17.53 5.10
N LEU A 57 -31.86 16.37 4.45
CA LEU A 57 -33.14 15.99 3.86
C LEU A 57 -34.22 15.79 4.93
N GLN A 58 -33.90 15.08 6.02
CA GLN A 58 -34.82 14.87 7.14
C GLN A 58 -35.20 16.17 7.85
N HIS A 59 -34.26 17.11 7.99
CA HIS A 59 -34.52 18.43 8.54
C HIS A 59 -35.46 19.25 7.64
N LYS A 60 -35.23 19.23 6.32
CA LYS A 60 -36.14 19.87 5.35
C LYS A 60 -37.54 19.27 5.36
N ALA A 61 -37.66 17.98 5.66
CA ALA A 61 -38.94 17.29 5.82
C ALA A 61 -39.59 17.50 7.21
N GLY A 62 -38.98 18.26 8.12
CA GLY A 62 -39.50 18.50 9.46
C GLY A 62 -39.38 17.31 10.43
N ILE A 63 -38.77 16.20 10.01
CA ILE A 63 -38.61 14.98 10.82
C ILE A 63 -37.54 15.18 11.90
N ARG A 64 -36.52 16.00 11.60
CA ARG A 64 -35.36 16.22 12.48
C ARG A 64 -35.20 17.69 12.83
N LYS A 65 -34.85 17.97 14.09
CA LYS A 65 -34.59 19.33 14.61
C LYS A 65 -33.27 19.96 14.15
N THR A 66 -32.29 19.15 13.76
CA THR A 66 -30.96 19.60 13.34
C THR A 66 -30.66 19.18 11.90
N ASN A 67 -29.93 20.02 11.16
CA ASN A 67 -29.49 19.75 9.79
C ASN A 67 -28.17 18.95 9.71
N VAL A 68 -27.59 18.60 10.87
CA VAL A 68 -26.35 17.83 11.01
C VAL A 68 -26.61 16.46 11.65
N SER A 69 -25.86 15.45 11.20
CA SER A 69 -25.90 14.11 11.78
C SER A 69 -24.92 14.01 12.95
N SER A 70 -25.44 13.75 14.15
CA SER A 70 -24.62 13.49 15.35
C SER A 70 -23.65 12.31 15.18
N VAL A 71 -24.04 11.28 14.42
CA VAL A 71 -23.15 10.16 14.07
C VAL A 71 -22.05 10.63 13.13
N GLY A 72 -22.39 11.45 12.12
CA GLY A 72 -21.42 12.04 11.20
C GLY A 72 -20.36 12.86 11.94
N GLU A 73 -20.77 13.67 12.92
CA GLU A 73 -19.84 14.45 13.76
C GLU A 73 -18.92 13.59 14.62
N ARG A 74 -19.43 12.49 15.19
CA ARG A 74 -18.61 11.55 15.97
C ARG A 74 -17.59 10.84 15.08
N LEU A 75 -18.02 10.39 13.89
CA LEU A 75 -17.14 9.75 12.92
C LEU A 75 -16.09 10.72 12.36
N ALA A 76 -16.45 11.99 12.16
CA ALA A 76 -15.50 13.03 11.73
C ALA A 76 -14.36 13.28 12.74
N LYS A 77 -14.56 12.95 14.03
CA LYS A 77 -13.50 13.00 15.03
C LYS A 77 -12.53 11.83 14.93
N LEU A 78 -12.97 10.69 14.40
CA LEU A 78 -12.16 9.49 14.27
C LEU A 78 -11.18 9.57 13.08
N THR A 79 -11.59 10.20 11.97
CA THR A 79 -10.76 10.34 10.76
C THR A 79 -9.35 10.87 11.03
N PRO A 80 -9.13 12.01 11.72
CA PRO A 80 -7.76 12.48 11.99
C PRO A 80 -6.95 11.53 12.90
N LEU A 81 -7.59 10.83 13.84
CA LEU A 81 -6.90 9.87 14.72
C LEU A 81 -6.38 8.66 13.93
N ILE A 82 -7.16 8.20 12.94
CA ILE A 82 -6.73 7.15 12.01
C ILE A 82 -5.54 7.67 11.18
N GLY A 83 -5.61 8.91 10.69
CA GLY A 83 -4.51 9.53 9.95
C GLY A 83 -3.21 9.59 10.72
N ASP A 84 -3.25 10.06 11.96
CA ASP A 84 -2.07 10.12 12.84
C ASP A 84 -1.49 8.72 13.08
N SER A 85 -2.36 7.74 13.35
CA SER A 85 -1.95 6.34 13.55
C SER A 85 -1.21 5.80 12.32
N ARG A 86 -1.74 6.05 11.13
CA ARG A 86 -1.13 5.61 9.86
C ARG A 86 0.20 6.30 9.58
N MET A 87 0.31 7.60 9.89
CA MET A 87 1.57 8.34 9.76
C MET A 87 2.67 7.75 10.65
N LEU A 88 2.33 7.41 11.90
CA LEU A 88 3.25 6.73 12.83
C LEU A 88 3.64 5.34 12.33
N PHE A 89 2.67 4.55 11.86
CA PHE A 89 2.97 3.24 11.29
C PHE A 89 3.91 3.33 10.10
N ARG A 90 3.81 4.40 9.29
CA ARG A 90 4.63 4.57 8.09
C ARG A 90 6.13 4.69 8.34
N VAL A 91 6.57 5.00 9.57
CA VAL A 91 7.99 4.95 9.97
C VAL A 91 8.62 3.60 9.60
N TRP A 92 7.88 2.50 9.79
CA TRP A 92 8.35 1.16 9.48
C TRP A 92 8.41 0.85 7.98
N GLY A 93 7.80 1.70 7.14
CA GLY A 93 7.81 1.59 5.69
C GLY A 93 9.20 1.74 5.06
N ILE A 94 10.18 2.26 5.79
CA ILE A 94 11.58 2.31 5.33
C ILE A 94 12.25 0.93 5.32
N LEU A 95 11.86 0.02 6.22
CA LEU A 95 12.52 -1.29 6.35
C LEU A 95 12.35 -2.14 5.08
N PRO A 96 11.14 -2.27 4.49
CA PRO A 96 10.98 -2.93 3.19
C PRO A 96 11.78 -2.28 2.06
N ILE A 97 11.99 -0.95 2.08
CA ILE A 97 12.78 -0.26 1.06
C ILE A 97 14.27 -0.59 1.19
N ILE A 98 14.79 -0.66 2.43
CA ILE A 98 16.16 -1.10 2.69
C ILE A 98 16.32 -2.57 2.27
N GLN A 99 15.36 -3.43 2.60
CA GLN A 99 15.36 -4.82 2.17
C GLN A 99 15.37 -4.92 0.63
N TRP A 100 14.57 -4.11 -0.06
CA TRP A 100 14.54 -4.03 -1.52
C TRP A 100 15.89 -3.56 -2.10
N LEU A 101 16.51 -2.56 -1.47
CA LEU A 101 17.86 -2.12 -1.86
C LEU A 101 18.89 -3.24 -1.74
N LEU A 102 18.85 -4.00 -0.64
CA LEU A 102 19.78 -5.10 -0.40
C LEU A 102 19.53 -6.30 -1.33
N SER A 103 18.27 -6.61 -1.64
CA SER A 103 17.95 -7.70 -2.57
C SER A 103 18.44 -7.39 -3.98
N HIS A 104 18.46 -6.11 -4.37
CA HIS A 104 18.97 -5.65 -5.66
C HIS A 104 20.45 -5.95 -5.91
N SER A 105 21.25 -6.08 -4.84
CA SER A 105 22.65 -6.49 -4.95
C SER A 105 22.80 -7.99 -5.19
N ARG A 106 21.82 -8.79 -4.78
CA ARG A 106 21.86 -10.26 -4.86
C ARG A 106 21.16 -10.80 -6.11
N TYR A 107 20.08 -10.14 -6.52
CA TYR A 107 19.21 -10.57 -7.62
C TYR A 107 18.95 -9.37 -8.55
N PRO A 108 19.89 -9.05 -9.46
CA PRO A 108 19.68 -7.98 -10.41
C PRO A 108 18.57 -8.36 -11.41
N PRO A 109 17.73 -7.39 -11.84
CA PRO A 109 16.66 -7.66 -12.79
C PRO A 109 17.21 -8.00 -14.18
N ALA A 110 16.40 -8.68 -14.97
CA ALA A 110 16.77 -9.21 -16.29
C ALA A 110 17.27 -8.16 -17.30
N THR A 111 17.00 -6.86 -17.09
CA THR A 111 17.47 -5.80 -17.99
C THR A 111 18.11 -4.64 -17.23
N SER A 112 19.18 -4.06 -17.80
CA SER A 112 19.87 -2.91 -17.22
C SER A 112 19.00 -1.66 -17.14
N LYS A 113 17.96 -1.55 -17.99
CA LYS A 113 16.96 -0.46 -17.93
C LYS A 113 16.10 -0.60 -16.68
N LEU A 114 15.58 -1.80 -16.43
CA LEU A 114 14.77 -2.10 -15.25
C LEU A 114 15.57 -1.85 -13.97
N LEU A 115 16.85 -2.27 -13.94
CA LEU A 115 17.77 -1.99 -12.82
C LEU A 115 17.92 -0.50 -12.53
N LYS A 116 18.08 0.34 -13.57
CA LYS A 116 18.18 1.79 -13.39
C LYS A 116 16.88 2.38 -12.85
N LEU A 117 15.73 1.96 -13.38
CA LEU A 117 14.42 2.42 -12.92
C LEU A 117 14.19 2.06 -11.46
N GLU A 118 14.45 0.81 -11.07
CA GLU A 118 14.25 0.32 -9.70
C GLU A 118 15.18 1.03 -8.70
N ARG A 119 16.44 1.30 -9.08
CA ARG A 119 17.34 2.14 -8.26
C ARG A 119 16.80 3.55 -8.03
N TRP A 120 16.26 4.18 -9.08
CA TRP A 120 15.64 5.50 -8.95
C TRP A 120 14.39 5.46 -8.07
N GLN A 121 13.59 4.40 -8.14
CA GLN A 121 12.43 4.22 -7.28
C GLN A 121 12.82 4.04 -5.81
N ILE A 122 13.84 3.24 -5.53
CA ILE A 122 14.38 3.08 -4.19
C ILE A 122 14.85 4.44 -3.67
N PHE A 123 15.57 5.21 -4.49
CA PHE A 123 16.06 6.53 -4.12
C PHE A 123 14.91 7.50 -3.79
N THR A 124 13.87 7.56 -4.63
CA THR A 124 12.72 8.44 -4.35
C THR A 124 11.98 8.02 -3.08
N MET A 125 11.86 6.72 -2.79
CA MET A 125 11.28 6.23 -1.54
C MET A 125 12.15 6.53 -0.32
N LEU A 126 13.47 6.38 -0.42
CA LEU A 126 14.42 6.74 0.64
C LEU A 126 14.43 8.24 0.95
N ALA A 127 14.08 9.10 -0.01
CA ALA A 127 13.89 10.52 0.23
C ALA A 127 12.48 10.82 0.80
N TYR A 128 11.46 10.13 0.28
CA TYR A 128 10.06 10.30 0.69
C TYR A 128 9.83 10.01 2.18
N PHE A 129 10.20 8.82 2.66
CA PHE A 129 9.88 8.43 4.04
C PHE A 129 10.48 9.40 5.08
N PRO A 130 11.78 9.74 5.06
CA PRO A 130 12.34 10.66 6.05
C PRO A 130 11.75 12.07 5.96
N THR A 131 11.51 12.59 4.74
CA THR A 131 10.92 13.93 4.58
C THR A 131 9.49 14.01 5.10
N GLU A 132 8.72 12.95 4.91
CA GLU A 132 7.39 12.80 5.46
C GLU A 132 7.39 12.68 6.99
N GLN A 133 8.34 11.92 7.57
CA GLN A 133 8.46 11.83 9.03
C GLN A 133 8.90 13.17 9.64
N LEU A 134 9.80 13.91 8.99
CA LEU A 134 10.16 15.27 9.40
C LEU A 134 8.96 16.21 9.35
N TYR A 135 8.13 16.10 8.30
CA TYR A 135 6.87 16.84 8.22
C TYR A 135 5.95 16.51 9.40
N TYR A 136 5.73 15.23 9.68
CA TYR A 136 4.87 14.77 10.78
C TYR A 136 5.36 15.30 12.13
N LEU A 137 6.64 15.07 12.47
CA LEU A 137 7.24 15.57 13.70
C LEU A 137 7.16 17.10 13.82
N ARG A 138 7.26 17.81 12.69
CA ARG A 138 7.16 19.27 12.67
C ARG A 138 5.74 19.75 12.92
N VAL A 139 4.71 19.12 12.34
CA VAL A 139 3.29 19.53 12.54
C VAL A 139 2.82 19.25 13.96
N HIS A 140 3.38 18.25 14.64
CA HIS A 140 3.11 17.96 16.04
C HIS A 140 4.04 18.71 17.02
N ASP A 141 4.81 19.68 16.54
CA ASP A 141 5.75 20.50 17.34
C ASP A 141 6.72 19.68 18.21
N VAL A 142 7.05 18.45 17.77
CA VAL A 142 8.03 17.58 18.44
C VAL A 142 9.46 18.07 18.17
N ILE A 143 9.68 18.64 16.98
CA ILE A 143 10.98 19.19 16.57
C ILE A 143 10.88 20.70 16.33
N PRO A 144 11.94 21.47 16.64
CA PRO A 144 11.96 22.91 16.41
C PRO A 144 11.97 23.25 14.91
N ALA A 145 11.55 24.47 14.59
CA ALA A 145 11.52 24.98 13.22
C ALA A 145 12.91 25.16 12.57
N ALA A 146 13.98 25.09 13.36
CA ALA A 146 15.36 25.10 12.87
C ALA A 146 16.15 24.02 13.61
N ILE A 147 16.81 23.14 12.85
CA ILE A 147 17.70 22.10 13.40
C ILE A 147 19.09 22.31 12.82
N THR A 148 20.09 22.29 13.69
CA THR A 148 21.49 22.25 13.28
C THR A 148 21.87 20.79 13.04
N LEU A 149 22.04 20.42 11.78
CA LEU A 149 22.53 19.08 11.45
C LEU A 149 24.03 19.00 11.75
N PRO A 150 24.51 17.97 12.47
CA PRO A 150 25.93 17.82 12.80
C PRO A 150 26.84 17.84 11.56
N ILE A 151 26.32 17.34 10.43
CA ILE A 151 27.06 17.17 9.18
C ILE A 151 27.15 18.47 8.37
N LEU A 152 26.16 19.38 8.49
CA LEU A 152 26.12 20.61 7.70
C LEU A 152 26.67 21.83 8.46
N GLY A 153 26.79 21.76 9.79
CA GLY A 153 27.30 22.85 10.64
C GLY A 153 26.47 24.14 10.58
N LYS A 154 25.32 24.14 9.89
CA LYS A 154 24.44 25.29 9.69
C LYS A 154 23.01 24.94 10.07
N PRO A 155 22.26 25.87 10.67
CA PRO A 155 20.85 25.66 10.99
C PRO A 155 20.05 25.56 9.68
N VAL A 156 19.30 24.47 9.55
CA VAL A 156 18.39 24.24 8.43
C VAL A 156 16.97 24.57 8.89
N ALA A 157 16.33 25.53 8.21
CA ALA A 157 14.94 25.89 8.47
C ALA A 157 13.98 24.79 7.94
N LEU A 158 13.23 24.18 8.85
CA LEU A 158 12.25 23.14 8.57
C LEU A 158 10.85 23.75 8.49
N ASN A 159 10.44 24.04 7.25
CA ASN A 159 9.09 24.52 6.97
C ASN A 159 8.17 23.34 6.64
N ALA A 160 7.11 23.16 7.42
CA ALA A 160 6.16 22.05 7.25
C ALA A 160 5.55 21.99 5.84
N LYS A 161 5.14 23.12 5.26
CA LYS A 161 4.58 23.18 3.90
C LYS A 161 5.60 22.72 2.85
N LYS A 162 6.87 23.16 2.97
CA LYS A 162 7.93 22.73 2.06
C LYS A 162 8.25 21.24 2.20
N LEU A 163 8.27 20.71 3.43
CA LEU A 163 8.48 19.30 3.69
C LEU A 163 7.35 18.45 3.09
N LEU A 164 6.08 18.85 3.27
CA LEU A 164 4.92 18.19 2.67
C LEU A 164 4.98 18.19 1.13
N LEU A 165 5.33 19.33 0.53
CA LEU A 165 5.48 19.42 -0.93
C LEU A 165 6.64 18.56 -1.43
N ALA A 166 7.77 18.56 -0.72
CA ALA A 166 8.93 17.76 -1.08
C ALA A 166 8.62 16.26 -1.00
N SER A 167 8.02 15.79 0.10
CA SER A 167 7.63 14.39 0.26
C SER A 167 6.62 13.98 -0.82
N SER A 168 5.59 14.80 -1.06
CA SER A 168 4.57 14.53 -2.08
C SER A 168 5.19 14.44 -3.48
N ARG A 169 6.15 15.30 -3.82
CA ARG A 169 6.87 15.26 -5.11
C ARG A 169 7.75 14.02 -5.25
N PHE A 170 8.44 13.59 -4.19
CA PHE A 170 9.18 12.32 -4.22
C PHE A 170 8.25 11.13 -4.44
N TYR A 171 7.09 11.14 -3.78
CA TYR A 171 6.07 10.12 -3.97
C TYR A 171 5.49 10.14 -5.39
N LEU A 172 5.19 11.31 -5.95
CA LEU A 172 4.74 11.45 -7.34
C LEU A 172 5.81 10.96 -8.33
N ALA A 173 7.09 11.30 -8.10
CA ALA A 173 8.19 10.81 -8.92
C ALA A 173 8.27 9.28 -8.89
N TYR A 174 8.06 8.66 -7.73
CA TYR A 174 7.94 7.21 -7.60
C TYR A 174 6.79 6.63 -8.44
N ILE A 175 5.59 7.23 -8.39
CA ILE A 175 4.44 6.78 -9.19
C ILE A 175 4.75 6.84 -10.70
N PHE A 176 5.41 7.92 -11.17
CA PHE A 176 5.82 8.00 -12.57
C PHE A 176 6.85 6.93 -12.95
N LEU A 177 7.85 6.71 -12.09
CA LEU A 177 8.84 5.65 -12.28
C LEU A 177 8.17 4.26 -12.28
N GLU A 178 7.11 4.07 -11.49
CA GLU A 178 6.34 2.84 -11.45
C GLU A 178 5.61 2.59 -12.78
N PHE A 179 5.01 3.61 -13.39
CA PHE A 179 4.46 3.46 -14.74
C PHE A 179 5.54 3.11 -15.79
N LEU A 180 6.74 3.68 -15.68
CA LEU A 180 7.86 3.31 -16.57
C LEU A 180 8.31 1.87 -16.33
N ARG A 181 8.40 1.42 -15.07
CA ARG A 181 8.69 0.04 -14.68
C ARG A 181 7.65 -0.91 -15.26
N LEU A 182 6.37 -0.59 -15.10
CA LEU A 182 5.25 -1.38 -15.61
C LEU A 182 5.28 -1.51 -17.13
N LYS A 183 5.63 -0.43 -17.85
CA LYS A 183 5.81 -0.45 -19.31
C LYS A 183 6.90 -1.43 -19.74
N GLU A 184 8.06 -1.40 -19.08
CA GLU A 184 9.17 -2.34 -19.38
C GLU A 184 8.76 -3.79 -19.06
N ARG A 185 8.08 -4.02 -17.92
CA ARG A 185 7.55 -5.35 -17.55
C ARG A 185 6.53 -5.88 -18.56
N ALA A 186 5.65 -5.01 -19.10
CA ALA A 186 4.71 -5.39 -20.16
C ALA A 186 5.44 -5.84 -21.44
N GLY A 187 6.56 -5.20 -21.78
CA GLY A 187 7.40 -5.61 -22.90
C GLY A 187 7.98 -7.02 -22.72
N LEU A 188 8.40 -7.37 -21.50
CA LEU A 188 8.87 -8.71 -21.16
C LEU A 188 7.75 -9.75 -21.23
N LEU A 189 6.56 -9.44 -20.69
CA LEU A 189 5.39 -10.33 -20.79
C LEU A 189 4.98 -10.58 -22.23
N TYR A 190 4.99 -9.55 -23.07
CA TYR A 190 4.69 -9.66 -24.50
C TYR A 190 5.73 -10.52 -25.23
N THR A 191 7.00 -10.40 -24.87
CA THR A 191 8.08 -11.23 -25.42
C THR A 191 7.90 -12.70 -25.02
N LYS A 192 7.64 -12.96 -23.73
CA LYS A 192 7.32 -14.31 -23.23
C LYS A 192 6.11 -14.91 -23.94
N GLN A 193 5.05 -14.12 -24.14
CA GLN A 193 3.86 -14.56 -24.88
C GLN A 193 4.18 -14.96 -26.33
N LYS A 194 5.01 -14.16 -27.03
CA LYS A 194 5.45 -14.49 -28.39
C LYS A 194 6.26 -15.78 -28.43
N VAL A 195 7.19 -15.97 -27.50
CA VAL A 195 7.99 -17.19 -27.41
C VAL A 195 7.09 -18.41 -27.18
N LEU A 196 6.17 -18.34 -26.21
CA LEU A 196 5.22 -19.41 -25.91
C LEU A 196 4.24 -19.71 -27.05
N SER A 197 3.87 -18.71 -27.86
CA SER A 197 3.03 -18.92 -29.05
C SER A 197 3.73 -19.68 -30.18
N LYS A 198 5.07 -19.64 -30.22
CA LYS A 198 5.89 -20.29 -31.25
C LYS A 198 6.46 -21.63 -30.79
N ALA A 199 6.50 -21.88 -29.49
CA ALA A 199 7.01 -23.12 -28.92
C ALA A 199 6.00 -24.26 -29.12
N ASN A 200 6.41 -25.33 -29.82
CA ASN A 200 5.72 -26.61 -29.83
C ASN A 200 6.07 -27.39 -28.56
N ALA A 201 5.70 -26.85 -27.39
CA ALA A 201 6.01 -27.47 -26.11
C ALA A 201 4.99 -28.56 -25.75
N ASN A 202 5.44 -29.56 -24.97
CA ASN A 202 4.58 -30.59 -24.39
C ASN A 202 3.36 -29.96 -23.69
N ALA A 203 2.17 -30.56 -23.86
CA ALA A 203 0.91 -29.95 -23.46
C ALA A 203 0.83 -29.57 -21.95
N VAL A 204 1.53 -30.32 -21.09
CA VAL A 204 1.55 -30.10 -19.64
C VAL A 204 2.41 -28.89 -19.26
N GLU A 205 3.65 -28.80 -19.74
CA GLU A 205 4.56 -27.66 -19.49
C GLU A 205 4.04 -26.37 -20.14
N ALA A 206 3.50 -26.48 -21.36
CA ALA A 206 2.87 -25.37 -22.06
C ALA A 206 1.64 -24.83 -21.29
N GLY A 207 0.89 -25.72 -20.62
CA GLY A 207 -0.24 -25.35 -19.77
C GLY A 207 0.19 -24.57 -18.54
N ALA A 208 1.24 -25.03 -17.85
CA ALA A 208 1.78 -24.36 -16.66
C ALA A 208 2.37 -22.97 -17.00
N GLU A 209 3.14 -22.85 -18.07
CA GLU A 209 3.72 -21.58 -18.51
C GLU A 209 2.65 -20.58 -18.98
N LYS A 210 1.58 -21.05 -19.64
CA LYS A 210 0.43 -20.20 -19.98
C LYS A 210 -0.32 -19.71 -18.74
N ALA A 211 -0.44 -20.53 -17.70
CA ALA A 211 -1.05 -20.12 -16.42
C ALA A 211 -0.20 -19.03 -15.75
N LYS A 212 1.12 -19.22 -15.64
CA LYS A 212 2.04 -18.20 -15.12
C LYS A 212 1.97 -16.89 -15.91
N LEU A 213 1.93 -16.97 -17.24
CA LEU A 213 1.79 -15.78 -18.09
C LEU A 213 0.47 -15.04 -17.83
N LYS A 214 -0.63 -15.78 -17.69
CA LYS A 214 -1.95 -15.21 -17.37
C LYS A 214 -1.92 -14.50 -16.02
N ASP A 215 -1.30 -15.11 -15.02
CA ASP A 215 -1.18 -14.52 -13.69
C ASP A 215 -0.26 -13.29 -13.68
N GLY A 216 0.82 -13.32 -14.47
CA GLY A 216 1.69 -12.16 -14.70
C GLY A 216 0.94 -10.97 -15.33
N TRP A 217 0.06 -11.22 -16.30
CA TRP A 217 -0.80 -10.18 -16.88
C TRP A 217 -1.81 -9.64 -15.89
N LYS A 218 -2.43 -10.49 -15.06
CA LYS A 218 -3.34 -10.04 -13.99
C LYS A 218 -2.60 -9.15 -12.98
N ALA A 219 -1.43 -9.58 -12.52
CA ALA A 219 -0.60 -8.80 -11.59
C ALA A 219 -0.24 -7.44 -12.20
N HIS A 220 0.15 -7.41 -13.48
CA HIS A 220 0.42 -6.17 -14.20
C HIS A 220 -0.81 -5.25 -14.29
N GLN A 221 -2.00 -5.78 -14.56
CA GLN A 221 -3.24 -5.01 -14.60
C GLN A 221 -3.60 -4.44 -13.23
N LEU A 222 -3.49 -5.23 -12.17
CA LEU A 222 -3.77 -4.78 -10.80
C LEU A 222 -2.79 -3.69 -10.36
N ALA A 223 -1.48 -3.88 -10.61
CA ALA A 223 -0.47 -2.86 -10.31
C ALA A 223 -0.70 -1.56 -11.09
N THR A 224 -1.08 -1.66 -12.37
CA THR A 224 -1.42 -0.50 -13.19
C THR A 224 -2.64 0.23 -12.65
N ALA A 225 -3.71 -0.50 -12.32
CA ALA A 225 -4.94 0.07 -11.76
C ALA A 225 -4.68 0.75 -10.41
N TYR A 226 -3.93 0.10 -9.52
CA TYR A 226 -3.54 0.65 -8.23
C TYR A 226 -2.80 1.99 -8.38
N ASN A 227 -1.79 2.05 -9.24
CA ASN A 227 -1.04 3.29 -9.47
C ASN A 227 -1.89 4.37 -10.17
N ALA A 228 -2.79 3.98 -11.08
CA ALA A 228 -3.72 4.91 -11.71
C ALA A 228 -4.67 5.56 -10.70
N PHE A 229 -5.17 4.81 -9.72
CA PHE A 229 -6.01 5.35 -8.65
C PHE A 229 -5.22 6.24 -7.68
N ARG A 230 -3.93 6.00 -7.48
CA ARG A 230 -3.11 6.85 -6.62
C ARG A 230 -2.60 8.13 -7.29
N LEU A 231 -2.49 8.15 -8.61
CA LEU A 231 -1.94 9.27 -9.37
C LEU A 231 -2.68 10.60 -9.14
N PRO A 232 -4.02 10.68 -9.16
CA PRO A 232 -4.72 11.95 -8.91
C PRO A 232 -4.38 12.56 -7.54
N GLY A 233 -4.36 11.74 -6.49
CA GLY A 233 -3.99 12.18 -5.14
C GLY A 233 -2.53 12.62 -5.07
N ALA A 234 -1.61 11.84 -5.64
CA ALA A 234 -0.19 12.20 -5.69
C ALA A 234 0.03 13.54 -6.41
N LEU A 235 -0.69 13.78 -7.51
CA LEU A 235 -0.61 15.03 -8.26
C LEU A 235 -1.19 16.21 -7.48
N HIS A 236 -2.35 16.03 -6.84
CA HIS A 236 -2.98 17.04 -6.00
C HIS A 236 -2.04 17.54 -4.90
N TRP A 237 -1.40 16.63 -4.16
CA TRP A 237 -0.52 17.02 -3.05
C TRP A 237 0.88 17.49 -3.48
N SER A 238 1.27 17.27 -4.73
CA SER A 238 2.59 17.69 -5.24
C SER A 238 2.63 19.14 -5.75
N LEU A 239 1.47 19.75 -5.97
CA LEU A 239 1.31 21.11 -6.48
C LEU A 239 0.97 22.06 -5.34
N GLU A 240 1.50 23.29 -5.38
CA GLU A 240 1.30 24.28 -4.31
C GLU A 240 -0.17 24.73 -4.18
N SER A 241 -0.89 24.73 -5.30
CA SER A 241 -2.32 25.04 -5.40
C SER A 241 -3.21 23.81 -5.46
N GLY A 242 -2.61 22.60 -5.56
CA GLY A 242 -3.32 21.38 -5.91
C GLY A 242 -3.98 21.39 -7.29
N ILE A 243 -4.67 20.27 -7.58
CA ILE A 243 -5.69 20.18 -8.63
C ILE A 243 -7.09 20.28 -7.98
N PRO A 244 -8.16 20.68 -8.69
CA PRO A 244 -9.51 20.74 -8.11
C PRO A 244 -10.09 19.33 -7.90
N LEU A 245 -9.60 18.62 -6.89
CA LEU A 245 -10.05 17.31 -6.47
C LEU A 245 -10.74 17.47 -5.12
N ASN A 246 -12.03 17.15 -5.05
CA ASN A 246 -12.77 17.21 -3.79
C ASN A 246 -12.43 16.00 -2.89
N ASP A 247 -12.68 16.13 -1.59
CA ASP A 247 -12.33 15.12 -0.59
C ASP A 247 -12.99 13.76 -0.86
N VAL A 248 -14.23 13.76 -1.37
CA VAL A 248 -14.99 12.53 -1.66
C VAL A 248 -14.35 11.77 -2.84
N ALA A 249 -13.95 12.49 -3.89
CA ALA A 249 -13.28 11.91 -5.05
C ALA A 249 -11.89 11.38 -4.65
N SER A 250 -11.13 12.15 -3.86
CA SER A 250 -9.85 11.72 -3.30
C SER A 250 -10.02 10.44 -2.47
N ALA A 251 -11.03 10.38 -1.60
CA ALA A 251 -11.35 9.21 -0.79
C ALA A 251 -11.81 8.01 -1.64
N ALA A 252 -12.58 8.23 -2.71
CA ALA A 252 -13.01 7.17 -3.61
C ALA A 252 -11.82 6.54 -4.36
N PHE A 253 -10.88 7.36 -4.83
CA PHE A 253 -9.65 6.88 -5.44
C PHE A 253 -8.76 6.13 -4.44
N GLY A 254 -8.60 6.67 -3.22
CA GLY A 254 -7.90 5.99 -2.13
C GLY A 254 -8.54 4.64 -1.77
N LEU A 255 -9.87 4.60 -1.70
CA LEU A 255 -10.62 3.38 -1.41
C LEU A 255 -10.38 2.32 -2.50
N ALA A 256 -10.49 2.70 -3.79
CA ALA A 256 -10.25 1.78 -4.89
C ALA A 256 -8.82 1.19 -4.86
N ALA A 257 -7.81 2.02 -4.63
CA ALA A 257 -6.42 1.55 -4.50
C ALA A 257 -6.26 0.60 -3.29
N SER A 258 -6.84 0.97 -2.14
CA SER A 258 -6.75 0.17 -0.92
C SER A 258 -7.45 -1.18 -1.03
N LEU A 259 -8.55 -1.28 -1.78
CA LEU A 259 -9.26 -2.54 -2.04
C LEU A 259 -8.47 -3.48 -2.95
N ILE A 260 -7.71 -2.95 -3.92
CA ILE A 260 -6.78 -3.75 -4.73
C ILE A 260 -5.72 -4.39 -3.82
N THR A 261 -5.09 -3.56 -2.98
CA THR A 261 -4.08 -4.04 -2.01
C THR A 261 -4.68 -5.03 -1.00
N PHE A 262 -5.89 -4.77 -0.51
CA PHE A 262 -6.60 -5.68 0.41
C PHE A 262 -6.75 -7.07 -0.19
N ARG A 263 -7.17 -7.17 -1.46
CA ARG A 263 -7.33 -8.45 -2.13
C ARG A 263 -6.04 -9.25 -2.16
N GLU A 264 -4.91 -8.60 -2.44
CA GLU A 264 -3.60 -9.25 -2.48
C GLU A 264 -3.14 -9.71 -1.10
N LEU A 265 -3.26 -8.84 -0.09
CA LEU A 265 -2.90 -9.15 1.29
C LEU A 265 -3.80 -10.21 1.92
N TRP A 266 -5.09 -10.16 1.60
CA TRP A 266 -6.07 -11.16 2.03
C TRP A 266 -5.71 -12.52 1.46
N ALA A 267 -5.45 -12.61 0.14
CA ALA A 267 -5.02 -13.85 -0.49
C ALA A 267 -3.73 -14.39 0.13
N ALA A 268 -2.74 -13.52 0.41
CA ALA A 268 -1.50 -13.91 1.07
C ALA A 268 -1.73 -14.45 2.50
N ALA A 269 -2.62 -13.83 3.29
CA ALA A 269 -2.94 -14.30 4.64
C ALA A 269 -3.63 -15.67 4.66
N GLY A 270 -4.39 -15.99 3.60
CA GLY A 270 -5.08 -17.28 3.44
C GLY A 270 -4.18 -18.43 3.00
N ALA A 271 -2.99 -18.14 2.45
CA ALA A 271 -2.06 -19.17 1.97
C ALA A 271 -1.36 -19.97 3.09
N GLY A 272 -1.45 -19.52 4.35
CA GLY A 272 -0.79 -20.17 5.49
C GLY A 272 0.69 -19.84 5.64
N PRO A 273 1.32 -20.18 6.78
CA PRO A 273 2.77 -20.09 6.91
C PRO A 273 3.42 -21.07 5.92
N SER A 274 4.43 -20.61 5.19
CA SER A 274 5.29 -21.48 4.39
C SER A 274 5.84 -22.59 5.30
N PRO A 275 5.88 -23.87 4.85
CA PRO A 275 6.43 -24.96 5.65
C PRO A 275 7.85 -24.59 6.08
N PRO A 276 8.25 -24.95 7.31
CA PRO A 276 9.62 -24.74 7.75
C PRO A 276 10.56 -25.41 6.74
N PRO A 277 11.73 -24.81 6.43
CA PRO A 277 12.74 -25.50 5.66
C PRO A 277 13.01 -26.85 6.35
N PRO A 278 13.16 -27.95 5.58
CA PRO A 278 13.41 -29.25 6.17
C PRO A 278 14.60 -29.12 7.10
N GLU A 279 14.41 -29.51 8.37
CA GLU A 279 15.49 -29.60 9.34
C GLU A 279 16.61 -30.43 8.68
N GLU A 280 17.75 -29.79 8.44
CA GLU A 280 18.98 -30.48 8.07
C GLU A 280 19.35 -31.39 9.25
N GLY A 281 18.80 -32.62 9.21
CA GLY A 281 19.22 -33.69 10.06
C GLY A 281 20.70 -33.95 9.82
N GLY A 282 21.51 -33.65 10.83
CA GLY A 282 22.93 -34.01 10.84
C GLY A 282 23.07 -35.52 10.62
N GLY A 283 23.73 -35.88 9.51
CA GLY A 283 24.02 -37.26 9.14
C GLY A 283 24.93 -37.30 7.92
N GLN A 284 26.23 -37.35 8.19
CA GLN A 284 27.31 -37.51 7.22
C GLN A 284 27.10 -38.72 6.28
N GLY A 285 27.46 -38.53 5.01
CA GLY A 285 27.58 -39.62 4.04
C GLY A 285 27.87 -39.09 2.64
N GLU A 286 29.15 -38.80 2.36
CA GLU A 286 29.66 -38.52 1.02
C GLU A 286 29.23 -39.59 0.01
N LYS A 287 28.71 -39.14 -1.14
CA LYS A 287 28.96 -39.74 -2.46
C LYS A 287 28.75 -38.69 -3.53
N GLU A 288 29.85 -38.21 -4.11
CA GLU A 288 29.86 -37.50 -5.39
C GLU A 288 29.32 -38.41 -6.50
N VAL A 289 28.29 -37.97 -7.22
CA VAL A 289 28.07 -38.31 -8.63
C VAL A 289 27.35 -37.14 -9.34
N GLY A 290 28.04 -36.53 -10.29
CA GLY A 290 27.51 -36.25 -11.63
C GLY A 290 26.50 -35.11 -11.82
N ALA A 291 27.01 -34.00 -12.35
CA ALA A 291 26.35 -32.98 -13.16
C ALA A 291 24.95 -33.32 -13.73
N ASN A 292 23.94 -32.59 -13.27
CA ASN A 292 22.87 -32.05 -14.14
C ASN A 292 22.28 -30.81 -13.46
N VAL A 293 22.84 -29.62 -13.75
CA VAL A 293 22.30 -28.34 -13.28
C VAL A 293 21.07 -28.04 -14.14
N GLN A 294 19.92 -28.57 -13.73
CA GLN A 294 18.64 -27.96 -14.07
C GLN A 294 18.56 -26.66 -13.27
N GLU A 295 18.62 -25.56 -14.01
CA GLU A 295 18.33 -24.20 -13.58
C GLU A 295 16.89 -24.16 -13.05
N ILE A 296 16.75 -24.36 -11.73
CA ILE A 296 15.51 -24.09 -11.01
C ILE A 296 15.43 -22.57 -10.93
N GLU A 297 14.76 -21.95 -11.91
CA GLU A 297 14.27 -20.58 -11.78
C GLU A 297 13.49 -20.50 -10.46
N PRO A 298 13.89 -19.63 -9.50
CA PRO A 298 13.13 -19.46 -8.28
C PRO A 298 11.73 -19.00 -8.67
N SER A 299 10.73 -19.74 -8.19
CA SER A 299 9.31 -19.51 -8.42
C SER A 299 8.99 -18.02 -8.38
N GLY A 300 8.48 -17.50 -9.49
CA GLY A 300 8.22 -16.08 -9.76
C GLY A 300 7.14 -15.43 -8.90
N VAL A 301 7.35 -15.44 -7.58
CA VAL A 301 6.75 -14.54 -6.61
C VAL A 301 7.92 -13.79 -5.98
N GLU A 302 8.55 -12.91 -6.78
CA GLU A 302 9.34 -11.84 -6.17
C GLU A 302 8.41 -11.08 -5.23
N PRO A 303 8.81 -10.80 -3.98
CA PRO A 303 8.05 -9.91 -3.13
C PRO A 303 8.06 -8.54 -3.80
N ASP A 304 6.97 -8.18 -4.50
CA ASP A 304 6.85 -6.88 -5.16
C ASP A 304 6.96 -5.80 -4.08
N PRO A 305 8.02 -4.99 -4.08
CA PRO A 305 8.15 -3.85 -3.16
C PRO A 305 7.20 -2.71 -3.56
N GLY A 306 6.46 -2.87 -4.67
CA GLY A 306 5.56 -1.90 -5.31
C GLY A 306 4.30 -1.51 -4.55
N VAL A 307 4.13 -1.93 -3.31
CA VAL A 307 3.02 -1.50 -2.45
C VAL A 307 3.59 -0.86 -1.18
N SER A 308 4.46 0.12 -1.38
CA SER A 308 4.90 1.02 -0.31
C SER A 308 3.74 1.96 0.08
N GLY A 309 3.73 2.32 1.37
CA GLY A 309 2.63 2.93 2.11
C GLY A 309 1.82 4.01 1.39
N SER A 310 0.53 4.05 1.69
CA SER A 310 -0.44 4.96 1.10
C SER A 310 -0.28 6.41 1.54
N ALA A 311 0.15 7.28 0.63
CA ALA A 311 0.12 8.74 0.78
C ALA A 311 -1.29 9.37 0.99
N SER A 312 -2.36 8.56 1.13
CA SER A 312 -3.75 9.03 1.32
C SER A 312 -4.03 9.64 2.71
N SER A 313 -3.09 9.56 3.66
CA SER A 313 -3.22 10.22 4.97
C SER A 313 -2.97 11.74 4.95
N HIS A 314 -2.55 12.34 3.83
CA HIS A 314 -2.33 13.79 3.77
C HIS A 314 -3.62 14.63 3.80
N VAL A 315 -4.77 14.04 3.41
CA VAL A 315 -6.10 14.64 3.64
C VAL A 315 -6.36 14.84 5.15
N GLU A 316 -5.74 14.03 6.02
CA GLU A 316 -5.99 14.08 7.46
C GLU A 316 -5.15 15.13 8.19
N VAL A 317 -3.99 15.51 7.63
CA VAL A 317 -3.14 16.52 8.26
C VAL A 317 -3.64 17.94 7.95
N GLU A 318 -4.33 18.18 6.83
CA GLU A 318 -5.08 19.43 6.64
C GLU A 318 -6.21 19.60 7.67
N ALA A 319 -6.84 18.51 8.14
CA ALA A 319 -7.81 18.59 9.24
C ALA A 319 -7.17 18.93 10.59
N VAL A 320 -5.91 18.54 10.81
CA VAL A 320 -5.11 18.93 11.99
C VAL A 320 -4.62 20.38 11.85
N GLN A 321 -4.21 20.79 10.65
CA GLN A 321 -3.74 22.14 10.37
C GLN A 321 -4.88 23.19 10.40
N ALA A 322 -6.09 22.80 10.01
CA ALA A 322 -7.31 23.62 10.18
C ALA A 322 -7.73 23.76 11.65
N ARG A 323 -7.38 22.80 12.52
CA ARG A 323 -7.62 22.88 13.97
C ARG A 323 -6.58 23.77 14.68
N THR A 324 -5.32 23.77 14.24
CA THR A 324 -4.29 24.64 14.82
C THR A 324 -4.39 26.09 14.37
N SER A 325 -4.94 26.38 13.20
CA SER A 325 -5.27 27.76 12.80
C SER A 325 -6.52 28.29 13.52
N ALA A 326 -7.56 27.47 13.73
CA ALA A 326 -8.75 27.87 14.48
C ALA A 326 -8.49 28.12 15.99
N GLY A 327 -7.43 27.53 16.57
CA GLY A 327 -7.03 27.74 17.96
C GLY A 327 -6.19 28.99 18.21
N LYS A 328 -5.73 29.69 17.15
CA LYS A 328 -4.83 30.85 17.27
C LYS A 328 -5.54 32.20 17.21
N ASP A 329 -6.80 32.22 16.79
CA ASP A 329 -7.62 33.44 16.68
C ASP A 329 -8.60 33.63 17.87
N GLY A 330 -8.39 32.85 18.94
CA GLY A 330 -9.28 32.79 20.12
C GLY A 330 -8.61 33.07 21.47
N ASN A 331 -7.56 33.89 21.49
CA ASN A 331 -7.00 34.43 22.73
C ASN A 331 -6.47 35.85 22.54
#